data_AF-L9XYP1-F1
#
_entry.id   AF-L9XYP1-F1
#
_cell.length_a   1.000
_cell.length_b   1.000
_cell.length_c   1.000
_cell.angle_alpha   90.00
_cell.angle_beta   90.00
_cell.angle_gamma   90.00
#
_symmetry.space_group_name_H-M   'P 1'
#
loop_
_entity.id
_entity.type
_entity.pdbx_description
1 polymer ?
#
loop_
_entity_poly.entity_id
_entity_poly.type
_entity_poly.pdbx_seq_one_letter_code
_entity_poly.pdbx_strand_id
1 'polypeptide(L)' 'MSVLDSFGVLAASIITALVMLVFAVLSFFVTMFIVQTGAGLAGYSPSGDFVALSAAILSTGAIVAGASPVSGLATTDQ' A
#
# COMPACT_ATOMS: atom_id res chain seq x y z
N MET A 1 -28.25 -15.09 -11.19
CA MET A 1 -27.45 -13.86 -11.44
C MET A 1 -27.20 -13.78 -12.93
N SER A 2 -27.76 -12.78 -13.60
CA SER A 2 -27.63 -12.65 -15.06
C SER A 2 -26.16 -12.50 -15.45
N VAL A 3 -25.74 -13.03 -16.60
CA VAL A 3 -24.33 -12.93 -17.06
C VAL A 3 -23.88 -11.46 -17.14
N LEU A 4 -24.80 -10.55 -17.45
CA LEU A 4 -24.56 -9.10 -17.46
C LEU A 4 -24.23 -8.52 -16.07
N ASP A 5 -24.79 -9.10 -15.01
CA ASP A 5 -24.49 -8.75 -13.62
C ASP A 5 -23.05 -9.20 -13.25
N SER A 6 -22.63 -10.38 -13.69
CA SER A 6 -21.27 -10.89 -13.47
C SER A 6 -20.20 -10.05 -14.17
N PHE A 7 -20.46 -9.57 -15.41
CA PHE A 7 -19.54 -8.65 -16.09
C PHE A 7 -19.47 -7.28 -15.41
N GLY A 8 -20.59 -6.78 -14.86
CA GLY A 8 -20.61 -5.56 -14.05
C GLY A 8 -19.75 -5.68 -12.79
N VAL A 9 -19.88 -6.79 -12.06
CA VAL A 9 -19.05 -7.09 -10.87
C VAL A 9 -17.56 -7.21 -11.23
N LEU A 10 -17.24 -7.85 -12.36
CA LEU A 10 -15.86 -7.97 -12.82
C LEU A 10 -15.25 -6.61 -13.19
N ALA A 11 -15.98 -5.77 -13.92
CA ALA A 11 -15.51 -4.43 -14.24
C ALA A 11 -15.28 -3.59 -12.97
N ALA A 12 -16.20 -3.67 -12.00
CA ALA A 12 -16.07 -2.97 -10.72
C ALA A 12 -14.86 -3.46 -9.91
N SER A 13 -14.58 -4.77 -9.88
CA SER A 13 -13.44 -5.32 -9.15
C SER A 13 -12.09 -4.90 -9.77
N ILE A 14 -12.00 -4.86 -11.09
CA ILE A 14 -10.80 -4.37 -11.81
C ILE A 14 -10.56 -2.90 -11.48
N ILE A 15 -11.59 -2.06 -11.56
CA ILE A 15 -11.47 -0.63 -11.23
C ILE A 15 -11.02 -0.44 -9.78
N THR A 16 -11.61 -1.22 -8.85
CA THR A 16 -11.23 -1.18 -7.43
C THR A 16 -9.78 -1.58 -7.21
N ALA A 17 -9.34 -2.67 -7.85
CA ALA A 17 -7.95 -3.12 -7.79
C ALA A 17 -6.97 -2.07 -8.34
N LEU A 18 -7.32 -1.40 -9.45
CA LEU A 18 -6.51 -0.33 -10.02
C LEU A 18 -6.40 0.87 -9.08
N VAL A 19 -7.50 1.29 -8.45
CA VAL A 19 -7.49 2.38 -7.47
C VAL A 19 -6.60 2.02 -6.28
N MET A 20 -6.76 0.82 -5.72
CA MET A 20 -5.92 0.33 -4.63
C MET A 20 -4.44 0.26 -5.02
N LEU A 21 -4.14 -0.17 -6.25
CA LEU A 21 -2.78 -0.22 -6.79
C LEU A 21 -2.16 1.19 -6.86
N VAL A 22 -2.91 2.18 -7.34
CA VAL A 22 -2.43 3.56 -7.40
C VAL A 22 -2.12 4.09 -5.99
N PHE A 23 -3.02 3.89 -5.03
CA PHE A 23 -2.78 4.26 -3.64
C PHE A 23 -1.54 3.57 -3.05
N ALA A 24 -1.33 2.28 -3.35
CA ALA A 24 -0.15 1.53 -2.90
C ALA A 24 1.15 2.11 -3.49
N VAL A 25 1.16 2.43 -4.79
CA VAL A 25 2.33 3.04 -5.46
C VAL A 25 2.67 4.40 -4.85
N LEU A 26 1.65 5.24 -4.62
CA LEU A 26 1.86 6.54 -3.97
C LEU A 26 2.42 6.38 -2.55
N SER A 27 1.87 5.46 -1.75
CA SER A 27 2.39 5.13 -0.42
C SER A 27 3.85 4.66 -0.44
N PHE A 28 4.24 3.86 -1.43
CA PHE A 28 5.62 3.41 -1.60
C PHE A 28 6.57 4.59 -1.82
N PHE A 29 6.23 5.54 -2.69
CA PHE A 29 7.07 6.72 -2.94
C PHE A 29 7.24 7.62 -1.71
N VAL A 30 6.17 7.81 -0.93
CA VAL A 30 6.25 8.53 0.34
C VAL A 30 7.17 7.79 1.32
N THR A 31 7.09 6.46 1.37
CA THR A 31 7.96 5.64 2.22
C THR A 31 9.43 5.77 1.81
N MET A 32 9.70 5.79 0.50
CA MET A 32 11.00 6.06 -0.10
C MET A 32 11.61 7.38 0.40
N PHE A 33 10.80 8.44 0.40
CA PHE A 33 11.19 9.74 0.92
C PHE A 33 11.51 9.70 2.42
N ILE A 34 10.71 8.99 3.21
CA ILE A 34 10.93 8.81 4.65
C ILE A 34 12.26 8.09 4.92
N VAL A 35 12.53 7.00 4.20
CA VAL A 35 13.76 6.21 4.36
C VAL A 35 14.99 7.04 3.96
N GLN A 36 14.93 7.76 2.83
CA GLN A 36 16.03 8.57 2.36
C GLN A 36 16.34 9.74 3.33
N THR A 37 15.31 10.43 3.80
CA THR A 37 15.45 11.52 4.77
C THR A 37 15.96 10.98 6.11
N GLY A 38 15.41 9.87 6.59
CA GLY A 38 15.84 9.22 7.83
C GLY A 38 17.31 8.77 7.79
N ALA A 39 17.77 8.23 6.66
CA ALA A 39 19.17 7.87 6.49
C ALA A 39 20.10 9.09 6.51
N GLY A 40 19.69 10.19 5.88
CA GLY A 40 20.43 11.46 5.92
C GLY A 40 20.56 12.02 7.34
N LEU A 41 19.49 11.96 8.15
CA LEU A 41 19.51 12.36 9.56
C LEU A 41 20.43 11.48 10.41
N ALA A 42 20.58 10.21 10.04
CA ALA A 42 21.49 9.26 10.71
C ALA A 42 22.95 9.37 10.22
N GLY A 43 23.27 10.28 9.30
CA GLY A 43 24.61 10.46 8.75
C GLY A 43 25.01 9.40 7.72
N TYR A 44 24.06 8.59 7.23
CA TYR A 44 24.30 7.61 6.17
C TYR A 44 23.99 8.20 4.80
N SER A 45 24.78 7.79 3.80
CA SER A 45 24.53 8.07 2.38
C SER A 45 24.24 6.76 1.63
N PRO A 46 23.06 6.15 1.83
CA PRO A 46 22.71 4.90 1.18
C PRO A 46 22.57 5.09 -0.34
N SER A 47 22.97 4.07 -1.11
CA SER A 47 22.61 4.02 -2.52
C SER A 47 21.10 3.86 -2.69
N GLY A 48 20.55 4.35 -3.81
CA GLY A 48 19.11 4.32 -4.07
C GLY A 48 18.50 2.92 -4.02
N ASP A 49 19.29 1.88 -4.34
CA ASP A 49 18.87 0.48 -4.28
C ASP A 49 18.51 0.04 -2.86
N PHE A 50 19.29 0.45 -1.85
CA PHE A 50 19.01 0.14 -0.46
C PHE A 50 17.80 0.91 0.06
N VAL A 51 17.64 2.17 -0.36
CA VAL A 51 16.43 2.94 -0.02
C VAL A 51 15.20 2.25 -0.60
N ALA A 52 15.28 1.71 -1.82
CA ALA A 52 14.16 1.04 -2.51
C ALA A 52 13.77 -0.24 -1.81
N LEU A 53 14.77 -1.06 -1.48
CA LEU A 53 14.55 -2.30 -0.77
C LEU A 53 13.97 -2.06 0.63
N SER A 54 14.56 -1.14 1.41
CA SER A 54 14.06 -0.81 2.74
C SER A 54 12.65 -0.20 2.71
N ALA A 55 12.37 0.68 1.74
CA ALA A 55 11.03 1.24 1.55
C ALA A 55 10.00 0.19 1.13
N ALA A 56 10.39 -0.80 0.31
CA ALA A 56 9.50 -1.88 -0.10
C ALA A 56 9.09 -2.74 1.11
N ILE A 57 10.07 -3.16 1.92
CA ILE A 57 9.82 -3.97 3.12
C ILE A 57 8.97 -3.19 4.14
N LEU A 58 9.27 -1.90 4.36
CA LEU A 58 8.52 -1.05 5.27
C LEU A 58 7.09 -0.83 4.78
N SER A 59 6.90 -0.60 3.48
CA SER A 59 5.59 -0.44 2.86
C SER A 59 4.74 -1.71 2.99
N THR A 60 5.33 -2.90 2.77
CA THR A 60 4.63 -4.17 3.02
C THR A 60 4.19 -4.29 4.48
N GLY A 61 5.07 -3.95 5.43
CA GLY A 61 4.74 -3.95 6.86
C GLY A 61 3.60 -2.98 7.20
N ALA A 62 3.62 -1.77 6.64
CA ALA A 62 2.59 -0.76 6.87
C ALA A 62 1.22 -1.17 6.28
N ILE A 63 1.21 -1.77 5.09
CA ILE A 63 -0.02 -2.27 4.44
C ILE A 63 -0.65 -3.40 5.27
N VAL A 64 0.17 -4.37 5.73
CA VAL A 64 -0.29 -5.49 6.56
C VAL A 64 -0.78 -4.99 7.93
N ALA A 65 -0.03 -4.11 8.58
CA ALA A 65 -0.43 -3.52 9.86
C ALA A 65 -1.71 -2.67 9.73
N GLY A 66 -1.88 -1.93 8.64
CA GLY A 66 -3.08 -1.14 8.35
C GLY A 66 -4.33 -1.98 8.07
N ALA A 67 -4.18 -3.24 7.62
CA ALA A 67 -5.31 -4.16 7.49
C ALA A 67 -5.91 -4.55 8.86
N SER A 68 -5.13 -4.53 9.94
CA SER A 68 -5.59 -4.93 11.28
C SER A 68 -6.61 -3.96 11.92
N PRO A 69 -6.41 -2.63 11.93
CA PRO A 69 -7.41 -1.68 12.42
C PRO A 69 -8.70 -1.69 11.60
N VAL A 70 -8.61 -1.78 10.27
CA VAL A 70 -9.81 -1.85 9.40
C VAL A 70 -10.63 -3.10 9.70
N SER A 71 -9.96 -4.23 9.97
CA SER A 71 -10.63 -5.46 10.42
C SER A 71 -11.29 -5.31 11.81
N GLY A 72 -10.66 -4.55 12.71
CA GLY A 72 -11.24 -4.25 14.04
C GLY A 72 -12.46 -3.33 13.99
N LEU A 73 -12.45 -2.32 13.10
CA LEU A 73 -13.59 -1.42 12.89
C LEU A 73 -14.77 -2.13 12.22
N ALA A 74 -14.50 -3.04 11.28
CA ALA A 74 -15.53 -3.85 10.63
C ALA A 74 -16.28 -4.80 11.59
N THR A 75 -15.69 -5.15 12.74
CA THR A 75 -16.32 -6.01 13.74
C THR A 75 -17.23 -5.26 14.72
N THR A 76 -17.13 -3.93 14.79
CA THR A 76 -17.84 -3.12 15.79
C THR A 76 -19.24 -2.70 15.32
N ASP A 77 -19.60 -2.98 14.06
CA ASP A 77 -20.94 -2.75 13.48
C ASP A 77 -21.83 -4.02 13.51
N GLN A 78 -21.53 -4.95 14.42
CA GLN A 78 -22.32 -6.16 14.72
C GLN A 78 -22.64 -6.20 16.22
#